data_AF-A0A235CH82-F1
#
_entry.id   AF-A0A235CH82-F1
#
_cell.length_a   1.000
_cell.length_b   1.000
_cell.length_c   1.000
_cell.angle_alpha   90.00
_cell.angle_beta   90.00
_cell.angle_gamma   90.00
#
_symmetry.space_group_name_H-M   'P 1'
#
loop_
_entity.id
_entity.type
_entity.pdbx_description
1 polymer ?
#
loop_
_entity_poly.entity_id
_entity_poly.type
_entity_poly.pdbx_seq_one_letter_code
_entity_poly.pdbx_strand_id
1 'polypeptide(L)'
;MKKTILATSLLSLTAVLSGCDTAASKANIAIGPAASTTQKVSKMVLSAYGVEEGDFNAYQERFGDALDGVQDGNIDISMGIMGLPAGSIESLQAASGDVVMLGLSDEVVEKIEGSSDYRRFIIDKASYKFLDEDVQTIAAFAILMANTSTISEEMGYQLAKVMYDHADQVTHSQAKFLTLEHALNGGDALKIHPGAKRFYEEKGLTVTLPVAELGEQSEKTEFILGTGSQGGTYYPLGGEIATNWNNNIPGANFTNVETSASIENLVGIRDGKIDLGMSVHVPARNALEGLAEFEGSPVDNAAFIGQIYPEVVQIVSRAGNKVSSFDNIKVK
;
A
#
# COMPACT_ATOMS: atom_id res chain seq x y z
N MET A 1 -41.08 -65.20 50.29
CA MET A 1 -40.48 -63.85 50.13
C MET A 1 -39.27 -63.99 49.22
N LYS A 2 -39.30 -63.37 48.04
CA LYS A 2 -38.20 -63.29 47.07
C LYS A 2 -37.33 -62.06 47.37
N LYS A 3 -36.12 -62.05 46.78
CA LYS A 3 -35.20 -60.92 46.53
C LYS A 3 -34.14 -60.67 47.62
N THR A 4 -32.86 -60.45 47.33
CA THR A 4 -32.12 -60.24 46.08
C THR A 4 -30.62 -60.40 46.36
N ILE A 5 -29.89 -61.02 45.41
CA ILE A 5 -28.42 -61.05 45.33
C ILE A 5 -27.94 -59.68 44.85
N LEU A 6 -27.08 -59.02 45.61
CA LEU A 6 -26.45 -57.75 45.23
C LEU A 6 -25.24 -58.05 44.35
N ALA A 7 -25.36 -57.81 43.04
CA ALA A 7 -24.24 -57.85 42.10
C ALA A 7 -23.51 -56.51 42.13
N THR A 8 -22.24 -56.53 42.52
CA THR A 8 -21.35 -55.37 42.47
C THR A 8 -20.80 -55.24 41.04
N SER A 9 -21.32 -54.28 40.26
CA SER A 9 -20.71 -53.96 38.96
C SER A 9 -19.53 -53.02 39.17
N LEU A 10 -18.31 -53.50 38.91
CA LEU A 10 -17.16 -52.66 38.64
C LEU A 10 -17.38 -51.96 37.29
N LEU A 11 -17.71 -50.67 37.30
CA LEU A 11 -17.56 -49.85 36.09
C LEU A 11 -16.08 -49.49 35.96
N SER A 12 -15.40 -50.12 35.00
CA SER A 12 -14.11 -49.64 34.51
C SER A 12 -14.34 -48.30 33.81
N LEU A 13 -13.90 -47.22 34.46
CA LEU A 13 -13.86 -45.88 33.88
C LEU A 13 -12.70 -45.84 32.88
N THR A 14 -12.90 -46.32 31.66
CA THR A 14 -12.06 -45.92 30.53
C THR A 14 -12.32 -44.45 30.27
N ALA A 15 -11.42 -43.60 30.74
CA ALA A 15 -11.30 -42.23 30.28
C ALA A 15 -11.04 -42.28 28.77
N VAL A 16 -12.09 -42.04 27.98
CA VAL A 16 -11.90 -41.64 26.59
C VAL A 16 -11.33 -40.23 26.68
N LEU A 17 -10.00 -40.14 26.57
CA LEU A 17 -9.35 -38.92 26.12
C LEU A 17 -9.90 -38.66 24.71
N SER A 18 -10.99 -37.91 24.64
CA SER A 18 -11.40 -37.27 23.40
C SER A 18 -10.28 -36.30 23.06
N GLY A 19 -9.35 -36.78 22.24
CA GLY A 19 -8.38 -35.95 21.55
C GLY A 19 -9.13 -34.93 20.71
N CYS A 20 -9.39 -33.77 21.31
CA CYS A 20 -9.50 -32.53 20.58
C CYS A 20 -8.08 -32.00 20.45
N ASP A 21 -7.27 -32.69 19.64
CA ASP A 21 -6.25 -31.98 18.88
C ASP A 21 -7.01 -31.13 17.86
N THR A 22 -7.54 -29.99 18.31
CA THR A 22 -7.82 -28.91 17.38
C THR A 22 -6.45 -28.47 16.90
N ALA A 23 -5.95 -29.05 15.82
CA ALA A 23 -4.88 -28.42 15.05
C ALA A 23 -5.28 -26.95 14.93
N ALA A 24 -4.49 -26.04 15.51
CA ALA A 24 -4.88 -24.64 15.55
C ALA A 24 -5.15 -24.21 14.10
N SER A 25 -6.31 -23.61 13.85
CA SER A 25 -6.67 -23.18 12.50
C SER A 25 -5.64 -22.14 12.07
N LYS A 26 -5.04 -22.32 10.87
CA LYS A 26 -4.15 -21.33 10.25
C LYS A 26 -4.80 -19.94 10.25
N ALA A 27 -3.98 -18.91 10.45
CA ALA A 27 -4.43 -17.53 10.37
C ALA A 27 -4.93 -17.18 8.96
N ASN A 28 -6.01 -16.42 8.86
CA ASN A 28 -6.50 -15.86 7.60
C ASN A 28 -5.88 -14.47 7.40
N ILE A 29 -4.97 -14.33 6.42
CA ILE A 29 -4.22 -13.08 6.22
C ILE A 29 -4.52 -12.52 4.83
N ALA A 30 -5.08 -11.31 4.80
CA ALA A 30 -5.14 -10.51 3.57
C ALA A 30 -3.77 -9.91 3.29
N ILE A 31 -3.10 -10.46 2.28
CA ILE A 31 -1.77 -10.03 1.85
C ILE A 31 -1.83 -8.97 0.74
N GLY A 32 -3.03 -8.70 0.21
CA GLY A 32 -3.26 -7.76 -0.90
C GLY A 32 -3.43 -8.45 -2.26
N PRO A 33 -3.92 -7.72 -3.29
CA PRO A 33 -4.26 -8.30 -4.59
C PRO A 33 -3.08 -9.01 -5.26
N ALA A 34 -3.38 -10.00 -6.11
CA ALA A 34 -2.38 -10.67 -6.93
C ALA A 34 -1.54 -9.66 -7.72
N ALA A 35 -0.21 -9.87 -7.74
CA ALA A 35 0.73 -8.99 -8.45
C ALA A 35 0.65 -7.50 -8.03
N SER A 36 0.31 -7.22 -6.77
CA SER A 36 0.33 -5.86 -6.19
C SER A 36 1.58 -5.58 -5.36
N THR A 37 1.90 -4.29 -5.16
CA THR A 37 2.97 -3.88 -4.23
C THR A 37 2.68 -4.34 -2.81
N THR A 38 1.42 -4.23 -2.37
CA THR A 38 0.98 -4.73 -1.07
C THR A 38 1.31 -6.21 -0.90
N GLN A 39 1.00 -7.05 -1.89
CA GLN A 39 1.34 -8.47 -1.83
C GLN A 39 2.82 -8.75 -1.65
N LYS A 40 3.68 -8.01 -2.36
CA LYS A 40 5.13 -8.16 -2.20
C LYS A 40 5.61 -7.77 -0.82
N VAL A 41 5.17 -6.61 -0.33
CA VAL A 41 5.59 -6.13 0.99
C VAL A 41 5.06 -7.05 2.08
N SER A 42 3.82 -7.52 1.98
CA SER A 42 3.25 -8.52 2.89
C SER A 42 4.09 -9.79 2.92
N LYS A 43 4.43 -10.35 1.74
CA LYS A 43 5.31 -11.53 1.66
C LYS A 43 6.70 -11.26 2.22
N MET A 44 7.28 -10.10 1.96
CA MET A 44 8.59 -9.69 2.49
C MET A 44 8.59 -9.63 4.02
N VAL A 45 7.57 -8.99 4.62
CA VAL A 45 7.40 -8.92 6.08
C VAL A 45 7.19 -10.31 6.68
N LEU A 46 6.28 -11.12 6.11
CA LEU A 46 6.03 -12.47 6.59
C LEU A 46 7.29 -13.35 6.50
N SER A 47 8.01 -13.32 5.38
CA SER A 47 9.27 -14.03 5.20
C SER A 47 10.38 -13.51 6.12
N ALA A 48 10.36 -12.23 6.50
CA ALA A 48 11.28 -11.69 7.49
C ALA A 48 11.09 -12.33 8.86
N TYR A 49 9.83 -12.58 9.26
CA TYR A 49 9.43 -13.40 10.43
C TYR A 49 9.58 -14.92 10.21
N GLY A 50 10.05 -15.34 9.04
CA GLY A 50 10.17 -16.75 8.65
C GLY A 50 8.83 -17.45 8.46
N VAL A 51 7.73 -16.72 8.29
CA VAL A 51 6.42 -17.26 7.92
C VAL A 51 6.42 -17.53 6.42
N GLU A 52 6.18 -18.78 6.03
CA GLU A 52 6.26 -19.25 4.66
C GLU A 52 4.86 -19.46 4.04
N GLU A 53 4.84 -19.66 2.73
CA GLU A 53 3.61 -20.05 2.03
C GLU A 53 3.12 -21.40 2.57
N GLY A 54 1.86 -21.43 3.02
CA GLY A 54 1.28 -22.59 3.68
C GLY A 54 1.22 -22.50 5.20
N ASP A 55 1.91 -21.56 5.85
CA ASP A 55 1.75 -21.34 7.31
C ASP A 55 0.40 -20.65 7.65
N PHE A 56 -0.18 -19.96 6.68
CA PHE A 56 -1.43 -19.19 6.80
C PHE A 56 -2.33 -19.40 5.58
N ASN A 57 -3.61 -19.05 5.70
CA ASN A 57 -4.53 -18.97 4.56
C ASN A 57 -4.40 -17.57 3.94
N ALA A 58 -3.87 -17.50 2.73
CA ALA A 58 -3.66 -16.22 2.03
C ALA A 58 -4.94 -15.74 1.34
N TYR A 59 -5.31 -14.49 1.62
CA TYR A 59 -6.40 -13.78 0.95
C TYR A 59 -5.82 -12.66 0.09
N GLN A 60 -6.26 -12.57 -1.16
CA GLN A 60 -5.75 -11.63 -2.16
C GLN A 60 -6.75 -10.51 -2.44
N GLU A 61 -7.30 -9.96 -1.36
CA GLU A 61 -8.36 -8.96 -1.42
C GLU A 61 -7.81 -7.55 -1.61
N ARG A 62 -8.64 -6.66 -2.15
CA ARG A 62 -8.39 -5.22 -2.11
C ARG A 62 -8.56 -4.70 -0.68
N PHE A 63 -7.96 -3.56 -0.38
CA PHE A 63 -7.86 -3.10 1.01
C PHE A 63 -9.22 -2.90 1.70
N GLY A 64 -10.23 -2.38 1.00
CA GLY A 64 -11.59 -2.25 1.55
C GLY A 64 -12.19 -3.60 1.91
N ASP A 65 -12.26 -4.51 0.93
CA ASP A 65 -12.78 -5.88 1.11
C ASP A 65 -12.03 -6.66 2.21
N ALA A 66 -10.71 -6.44 2.32
CA ALA A 66 -9.89 -7.03 3.38
C ALA A 66 -10.32 -6.54 4.78
N LEU A 67 -10.62 -5.25 4.93
CA LEU A 67 -11.08 -4.69 6.20
C LEU A 67 -12.52 -5.09 6.53
N ASP A 68 -13.39 -5.24 5.54
CA ASP A 68 -14.73 -5.84 5.74
C ASP A 68 -14.59 -7.28 6.25
N GLY A 69 -13.68 -8.06 5.67
CA GLY A 69 -13.37 -9.41 6.16
C GLY A 69 -12.81 -9.42 7.59
N VAL A 70 -12.01 -8.40 7.97
CA VAL A 70 -11.53 -8.23 9.36
C VAL A 70 -12.69 -7.87 10.29
N GLN A 71 -13.57 -6.97 9.87
CA GLN A 71 -14.77 -6.61 10.62
C GLN A 71 -15.66 -7.83 10.89
N ASP A 72 -15.85 -8.67 9.89
CA ASP A 72 -16.71 -9.86 9.98
C ASP A 72 -16.04 -11.04 10.70
N GLY A 73 -14.74 -10.95 11.01
CA GLY A 73 -13.96 -12.03 11.63
C GLY A 73 -13.60 -13.17 10.67
N ASN A 74 -13.75 -12.95 9.36
CA ASN A 74 -13.33 -13.90 8.32
C ASN A 74 -11.84 -13.77 7.99
N ILE A 75 -11.25 -12.60 8.24
CA ILE A 75 -9.83 -12.30 8.06
C ILE A 75 -9.25 -11.91 9.42
N ASP A 76 -8.17 -12.58 9.83
CA ASP A 76 -7.51 -12.31 11.09
C ASP A 76 -6.63 -11.06 10.99
N ILE A 77 -5.89 -10.90 9.89
CA ILE A 77 -4.94 -9.79 9.66
C ILE A 77 -5.14 -9.23 8.27
N SER A 78 -5.22 -7.89 8.16
CA SER A 78 -5.10 -7.16 6.90
C SER A 78 -3.77 -6.41 6.86
N MET A 79 -3.01 -6.63 5.79
CA MET A 79 -1.76 -5.93 5.51
C MET A 79 -1.96 -4.94 4.36
N GLY A 80 -1.51 -3.71 4.55
CA GLY A 80 -1.61 -2.66 3.54
C GLY A 80 -0.40 -1.73 3.57
N ILE A 81 -0.21 -0.98 2.48
CA ILE A 81 0.72 0.15 2.40
C ILE A 81 -0.10 1.38 1.98
N MET A 82 -0.12 2.42 2.82
CA MET A 82 -1.08 3.52 2.67
C MET A 82 -0.63 4.78 3.43
N GLY A 83 -1.37 5.89 3.26
CA GLY A 83 -1.12 7.14 3.97
C GLY A 83 -1.62 7.12 5.42
N LEU A 84 -1.19 8.12 6.20
CA LEU A 84 -1.54 8.25 7.62
C LEU A 84 -2.31 9.54 7.94
N PRO A 85 -3.49 9.47 8.58
CA PRO A 85 -4.31 8.27 8.77
C PRO A 85 -4.94 7.78 7.46
N ALA A 86 -5.28 6.50 7.42
CA ALA A 86 -6.13 5.90 6.40
C ALA A 86 -7.59 5.88 6.88
N GLY A 87 -8.47 6.54 6.12
CA GLY A 87 -9.89 6.65 6.48
C GLY A 87 -10.62 5.30 6.56
N SER A 88 -10.14 4.28 5.84
CA SER A 88 -10.68 2.93 5.90
C SER A 88 -10.34 2.20 7.21
N ILE A 89 -9.15 2.42 7.79
CA ILE A 89 -8.81 1.94 9.14
C ILE A 89 -9.62 2.69 10.20
N GLU A 90 -9.80 4.00 10.05
CA GLU A 90 -10.67 4.77 10.96
C GLU A 90 -12.12 4.28 10.91
N SER A 91 -12.62 3.93 9.72
CA SER A 91 -13.96 3.37 9.53
C SER A 91 -14.10 2.00 10.19
N LEU A 92 -13.10 1.12 10.04
CA LEU A 92 -13.07 -0.17 10.75
C LEU A 92 -13.11 0.05 12.27
N GLN A 93 -12.30 0.96 12.80
CA GLN A 93 -12.31 1.27 14.23
C GLN A 93 -13.65 1.84 14.70
N ALA A 94 -14.28 2.70 13.92
CA ALA A 94 -15.60 3.24 14.24
C ALA A 94 -16.68 2.14 14.29
N ALA A 95 -16.57 1.12 13.43
CA ALA A 95 -17.52 0.03 13.34
C ALA A 95 -17.29 -1.07 14.39
N SER A 96 -16.04 -1.46 14.62
CA SER A 96 -15.69 -2.60 15.46
C SER A 96 -15.33 -2.22 16.91
N GLY A 97 -14.78 -1.03 17.11
CA GLY A 97 -14.38 -0.49 18.41
C GLY A 97 -13.14 -1.13 19.03
N ASP A 98 -12.48 -2.06 18.34
CA ASP A 98 -11.45 -2.94 18.89
C ASP A 98 -10.29 -3.24 17.92
N VAL A 99 -10.01 -2.32 16.98
CA VAL A 99 -8.87 -2.43 16.07
C VAL A 99 -7.56 -2.40 16.84
N VAL A 100 -6.65 -3.27 16.44
CA VAL A 100 -5.25 -3.27 16.89
C VAL A 100 -4.34 -3.12 15.69
N MET A 101 -3.26 -2.34 15.85
CA MET A 101 -2.22 -2.22 14.83
C MET A 101 -0.98 -3.00 15.27
N LEU A 102 -0.50 -3.90 14.41
CA LEU A 102 0.63 -4.77 14.70
C LEU A 102 1.92 -4.12 14.22
N GLY A 103 2.83 -3.85 15.16
CA GLY A 103 4.16 -3.33 14.86
C GLY A 103 5.16 -4.41 14.42
N LEU A 104 6.24 -3.95 13.80
CA LEU A 104 7.38 -4.77 13.38
C LEU A 104 8.49 -4.76 14.45
N SER A 105 9.13 -5.90 14.68
CA SER A 105 10.30 -5.99 15.55
C SER A 105 11.52 -5.32 14.91
N ASP A 106 12.49 -4.90 15.73
CA ASP A 106 13.75 -4.31 15.25
C ASP A 106 14.49 -5.22 14.27
N GLU A 107 14.56 -6.52 14.59
CA GLU A 107 15.19 -7.53 13.73
C GLU A 107 14.55 -7.60 12.35
N VAL A 108 13.22 -7.55 12.27
CA VAL A 108 12.49 -7.59 11.00
C VAL A 108 12.71 -6.31 10.21
N VAL A 109 12.67 -5.15 10.87
CA VAL A 109 12.95 -3.87 10.22
C VAL A 109 14.37 -3.85 9.66
N GLU A 110 15.38 -4.23 10.45
CA GLU A 110 16.78 -4.27 10.02
C GLU A 110 17.01 -5.23 8.83
N LYS A 111 16.37 -6.41 8.85
CA LYS A 111 16.43 -7.38 7.75
C LYS A 111 15.84 -6.81 6.46
N ILE A 112 14.74 -6.06 6.55
CA ILE A 112 14.09 -5.43 5.40
C ILE A 112 14.91 -4.25 4.88
N GLU A 113 15.44 -3.39 5.77
CA GLU A 113 16.30 -2.26 5.37
C GLU A 113 17.58 -2.74 4.67
N GLY A 114 18.17 -3.85 5.13
CA GLY A 114 19.36 -4.43 4.53
C GLY A 114 19.15 -5.10 3.16
N SER A 115 17.90 -5.34 2.75
CA SER A 115 17.57 -6.09 1.53
C SER A 115 16.60 -5.36 0.58
N SER A 116 16.18 -4.15 0.92
CA SER A 116 15.18 -3.39 0.16
C SER A 116 15.33 -1.87 0.32
N ASP A 117 14.48 -1.13 -0.38
CA ASP A 117 14.39 0.34 -0.26
C ASP A 117 13.33 0.82 0.73
N TYR A 118 12.69 -0.11 1.44
CA TYR A 118 11.86 0.26 2.57
C TYR A 118 12.75 0.71 3.72
N ARG A 119 12.30 1.74 4.44
CA ARG A 119 13.03 2.34 5.56
C ARG A 119 12.19 2.27 6.81
N ARG A 120 12.84 2.15 7.97
CA ARG A 120 12.20 2.23 9.28
C ARG A 120 11.31 3.46 9.36
N PHE A 121 10.11 3.27 9.90
CA PHE A 121 9.15 4.33 10.13
C PHE A 121 8.44 4.10 11.46
N ILE A 122 8.13 5.17 12.17
CA ILE A 122 7.35 5.12 13.40
C ILE A 122 6.01 5.79 13.13
N ILE A 123 4.94 5.02 13.24
CA ILE A 123 3.58 5.56 13.27
C ILE A 123 3.40 6.16 14.66
N ASP A 124 3.47 7.49 14.75
CA ASP A 124 3.18 8.23 15.98
C ASP A 124 1.77 7.86 16.45
N LYS A 125 1.60 7.61 17.75
CA LYS A 125 0.30 7.27 18.35
C LYS A 125 -0.80 8.30 18.05
N ALA A 126 -0.45 9.56 17.80
CA ALA A 126 -1.41 10.59 17.40
C ALA A 126 -1.99 10.36 16.00
N SER A 127 -1.42 9.45 15.20
CA SER A 127 -1.92 9.12 13.86
C SER A 127 -3.32 8.50 13.90
N TYR A 128 -3.64 7.75 14.96
CA TYR A 128 -4.95 7.13 15.13
C TYR A 128 -5.41 7.21 16.59
N LYS A 129 -6.67 7.58 16.83
CA LYS A 129 -7.20 7.75 18.20
C LYS A 129 -7.17 6.48 19.06
N PHE A 130 -7.10 5.30 18.46
CA PHE A 130 -7.10 4.03 19.18
C PHE A 130 -5.68 3.55 19.54
N LEU A 131 -4.62 4.23 19.09
CA LEU A 131 -3.26 3.88 19.46
C LEU A 131 -2.91 4.46 20.82
N ASP A 132 -2.47 3.58 21.73
CA ASP A 132 -1.97 3.96 23.05
C ASP A 132 -0.45 4.28 23.03
N GLU A 133 0.28 3.73 22.05
CA GLU A 133 1.72 3.88 21.86
C GLU A 133 2.11 3.95 20.38
N ASP A 134 3.34 4.39 20.14
CA ASP A 134 3.89 4.47 18.79
C ASP A 134 4.09 3.06 18.21
N VAL A 135 3.84 2.90 16.91
CA VAL A 135 3.95 1.61 16.24
C VAL A 135 5.11 1.64 15.26
N GLN A 136 6.11 0.79 15.49
CA GLN A 136 7.22 0.61 14.57
C GLN A 136 6.79 -0.16 13.33
N THR A 137 7.22 0.32 12.16
CA THR A 137 6.95 -0.29 10.87
C THR A 137 8.02 0.11 9.86
N ILE A 138 7.73 -0.07 8.57
CA ILE A 138 8.50 0.40 7.44
C ILE A 138 7.66 1.29 6.53
N ALA A 139 8.31 2.18 5.79
CA ALA A 139 7.68 3.05 4.81
C ALA A 139 8.52 3.17 3.54
N ALA A 140 7.87 3.67 2.51
CA ALA A 140 8.40 4.08 1.23
C ALA A 140 7.78 5.44 0.85
N PHE A 141 8.00 5.92 -0.36
CA PHE A 141 7.30 7.07 -0.92
C PHE A 141 6.30 6.65 -1.99
N ALA A 142 5.09 7.21 -1.91
CA ALA A 142 4.14 7.29 -3.00
C ALA A 142 4.55 8.43 -3.93
N ILE A 143 4.59 8.17 -5.23
CA ILE A 143 5.06 9.07 -6.28
C ILE A 143 4.09 9.09 -7.46
N LEU A 144 4.18 10.14 -8.27
CA LEU A 144 3.47 10.25 -9.53
C LEU A 144 4.42 9.99 -10.70
N MET A 145 4.04 9.04 -11.56
CA MET A 145 4.73 8.71 -12.81
C MET A 145 3.89 9.19 -14.00
N ALA A 146 4.55 9.74 -15.02
CA ALA A 146 3.95 10.22 -16.26
C ALA A 146 4.43 9.39 -17.45
N ASN A 147 3.53 9.12 -18.39
CA ASN A 147 3.85 8.50 -19.66
C ASN A 147 4.58 9.51 -20.57
N THR A 148 5.82 9.22 -20.95
CA THR A 148 6.66 10.15 -21.73
C THR A 148 6.22 10.32 -23.18
N SER A 149 5.31 9.48 -23.66
CA SER A 149 4.72 9.56 -25.00
C SER A 149 3.41 10.33 -25.04
N THR A 150 2.77 10.58 -23.90
CA THR A 150 1.45 11.26 -23.86
C THR A 150 1.45 12.53 -23.02
N ILE A 151 2.39 12.69 -22.09
CA ILE A 151 2.57 13.90 -21.30
C ILE A 151 3.68 14.75 -21.94
N SER A 152 3.28 15.91 -22.46
CA SER A 152 4.22 16.88 -23.05
C SER A 152 5.04 17.59 -21.98
N GLU A 153 6.17 18.19 -22.37
CA GLU A 153 6.98 19.00 -21.45
C GLU A 153 6.14 20.03 -20.72
N GLU A 154 5.31 20.78 -21.45
CA GLU A 154 4.45 21.80 -20.85
C GLU A 154 3.41 21.17 -19.92
N MET A 155 2.79 20.05 -20.30
CA MET A 155 1.83 19.37 -19.44
C MET A 155 2.50 18.89 -18.15
N GLY A 156 3.69 18.27 -18.22
CA GLY A 156 4.44 17.86 -17.04
C GLY A 156 4.83 19.03 -16.12
N TYR A 157 5.13 20.20 -16.69
CA TYR A 157 5.33 21.42 -15.91
C TYR A 157 4.04 21.85 -15.19
N GLN A 158 2.91 21.88 -15.88
CA GLN A 158 1.62 22.27 -15.28
C GLN A 158 1.16 21.28 -14.22
N LEU A 159 1.33 19.98 -14.44
CA LEU A 159 1.01 18.92 -13.48
C LEU A 159 1.78 19.11 -12.17
N ALA A 160 3.11 19.22 -12.25
CA ALA A 160 3.94 19.49 -11.08
C ALA A 160 3.55 20.81 -10.42
N LYS A 161 3.42 21.89 -11.22
CA LYS A 161 3.03 23.20 -10.71
C LYS A 161 1.75 23.17 -9.91
N VAL A 162 0.68 22.60 -10.45
CA VAL A 162 -0.62 22.57 -9.76
C VAL A 162 -0.59 21.66 -8.54
N MET A 163 0.11 20.53 -8.58
CA MET A 163 0.24 19.65 -7.42
C MET A 163 0.79 20.38 -6.18
N TYR A 164 1.77 21.26 -6.34
CA TYR A 164 2.43 21.93 -5.21
C TYR A 164 1.95 23.35 -4.95
N ASP A 165 1.68 24.16 -5.99
CA ASP A 165 1.23 25.56 -5.81
C ASP A 165 -0.24 25.65 -5.37
N HIS A 166 -1.03 24.60 -5.60
CA HIS A 166 -2.46 24.54 -5.27
C HIS A 166 -2.78 23.37 -4.33
N ALA A 167 -1.80 22.90 -3.56
CA ALA A 167 -1.99 21.82 -2.58
C ALA A 167 -3.03 22.15 -1.50
N ASP A 168 -3.25 23.43 -1.21
CA ASP A 168 -4.26 23.93 -0.28
C ASP A 168 -5.71 23.67 -0.72
N GLN A 169 -5.92 23.36 -2.01
CA GLN A 169 -7.22 22.97 -2.56
C GLN A 169 -7.53 21.48 -2.39
N VAL A 170 -6.57 20.68 -1.93
CA VAL A 170 -6.72 19.24 -1.66
C VAL A 170 -7.02 19.06 -0.17
N THR A 171 -8.18 18.50 0.15
CA THR A 171 -8.66 18.29 1.53
C THR A 171 -8.21 16.98 2.15
N HIS A 172 -7.75 16.03 1.34
CA HIS A 172 -7.26 14.74 1.79
C HIS A 172 -6.10 14.89 2.79
N SER A 173 -6.06 14.06 3.84
CA SER A 173 -5.09 14.16 4.95
C SER A 173 -3.62 14.14 4.52
N GLN A 174 -3.33 13.53 3.36
CA GLN A 174 -1.99 13.45 2.78
C GLN A 174 -1.55 14.70 2.03
N ALA A 175 -2.46 15.65 1.74
CA ALA A 175 -2.13 16.91 1.06
C ALA A 175 -1.04 17.72 1.79
N LYS A 176 -0.92 17.53 3.12
CA LYS A 176 0.16 18.11 3.94
C LYS A 176 1.58 17.74 3.46
N PHE A 177 1.72 16.70 2.65
CA PHE A 177 3.01 16.28 2.10
C PHE A 177 3.27 16.86 0.72
N LEU A 178 2.26 17.41 0.02
CA LEU A 178 2.39 18.08 -1.28
C LEU A 178 3.06 19.44 -1.11
N THR A 179 4.36 19.40 -0.81
CA THR A 179 5.20 20.56 -0.57
C THR A 179 6.49 20.46 -1.36
N LEU A 180 7.11 21.61 -1.67
CA LEU A 180 8.39 21.64 -2.37
C LEU A 180 9.52 20.94 -1.58
N GLU A 181 9.45 20.95 -0.25
CA GLU A 181 10.41 20.23 0.61
C GLU A 181 10.44 18.72 0.31
N HIS A 182 9.28 18.13 0.04
CA HIS A 182 9.16 16.69 -0.19
C HIS A 182 9.17 16.30 -1.67
N ALA A 183 9.04 17.26 -2.59
CA ALA A 183 8.68 17.01 -3.99
C ALA A 183 9.59 16.01 -4.73
N LEU A 184 10.87 15.92 -4.36
CA LEU A 184 11.85 15.03 -5.00
C LEU A 184 12.10 13.71 -4.25
N ASN A 185 11.45 13.49 -3.10
CA ASN A 185 11.65 12.29 -2.29
C ASN A 185 11.22 11.02 -3.04
N GLY A 186 12.04 9.97 -2.96
CA GLY A 186 11.82 8.72 -3.71
C GLY A 186 12.17 8.81 -5.20
N GLY A 187 12.68 9.94 -5.67
CA GLY A 187 13.10 10.13 -7.05
C GLY A 187 14.46 9.52 -7.39
N ASP A 188 15.34 9.25 -6.41
CA ASP A 188 16.79 9.04 -6.61
C ASP A 188 17.20 8.02 -7.70
N ALA A 189 16.38 7.00 -7.94
CA ALA A 189 16.62 5.95 -8.93
C ALA A 189 15.73 6.07 -10.19
N LEU A 190 15.09 7.23 -10.40
CA LEU A 190 14.13 7.48 -11.46
C LEU A 190 14.61 8.59 -12.40
N LYS A 191 14.04 8.63 -13.60
CA LYS A 191 14.22 9.75 -14.53
C LYS A 191 13.11 10.78 -14.30
N ILE A 192 13.47 12.04 -14.08
CA ILE A 192 12.51 13.12 -13.92
C ILE A 192 11.97 13.60 -15.27
N HIS A 193 10.68 13.90 -15.33
CA HIS A 193 10.07 14.52 -16.49
C HIS A 193 10.63 15.93 -16.71
N PRO A 194 11.02 16.33 -17.94
CA PRO A 194 11.68 17.62 -18.20
C PRO A 194 10.84 18.82 -17.74
N GLY A 195 9.52 18.79 -17.95
CA GLY A 195 8.61 19.82 -17.45
C GLY A 195 8.57 19.95 -15.93
N ALA A 196 8.55 18.83 -15.22
CA ALA A 196 8.56 18.83 -13.75
C ALA A 196 9.91 19.35 -13.22
N LYS A 197 11.03 18.92 -13.83
CA LYS A 197 12.36 19.47 -13.53
C LYS A 197 12.38 20.98 -13.68
N ARG A 198 11.89 21.50 -14.81
CA ARG A 198 11.82 22.95 -15.07
C ARG A 198 11.07 23.68 -13.95
N PHE A 199 9.91 23.17 -13.55
CA PHE A 199 9.13 23.73 -12.44
C PHE A 199 9.94 23.78 -11.14
N TYR A 200 10.58 22.67 -10.74
CA TYR A 200 11.33 22.63 -9.48
C TYR A 200 12.55 23.55 -9.49
N GLU A 201 13.28 23.62 -10.59
CA GLU A 201 14.43 24.52 -10.73
C GLU A 201 14.00 26.00 -10.66
N GLU A 202 12.87 26.36 -11.27
CA GLU A 202 12.28 27.70 -11.14
C GLU A 202 11.84 28.02 -9.71
N LYS A 203 11.44 27.00 -8.94
CA LYS A 203 11.15 27.12 -7.51
C LYS A 203 12.40 27.09 -6.62
N GLY A 204 13.59 27.04 -7.21
CA GLY A 204 14.88 27.12 -6.51
C GLY A 204 15.40 25.79 -5.98
N LEU A 205 14.81 24.65 -6.38
CA LEU A 205 15.32 23.33 -6.01
C LEU A 205 16.49 22.96 -6.93
N THR A 206 17.48 22.28 -6.36
CA THR A 206 18.52 21.62 -7.16
C THR A 206 18.03 20.24 -7.58
N VAL A 207 17.83 20.03 -8.88
CA VAL A 207 17.39 18.73 -9.43
C VAL A 207 18.60 18.01 -10.05
N THR A 208 19.07 16.95 -9.39
CA THR A 208 20.19 16.11 -9.85
C THR A 208 19.74 14.86 -10.60
N LEU A 209 18.43 14.61 -10.65
CA LEU A 209 17.81 13.45 -11.28
C LEU A 209 18.09 13.45 -12.80
N PRO A 210 18.37 12.29 -13.42
CA PRO A 210 18.49 12.19 -14.86
C PRO A 210 17.17 12.58 -15.54
N VAL A 211 17.23 13.29 -16.66
CA VAL A 211 16.04 13.76 -17.38
C VAL A 211 15.52 12.66 -18.31
N ALA A 212 14.21 12.43 -18.30
CA ALA A 212 13.57 11.50 -19.22
C ALA A 212 13.51 12.06 -20.65
N GLU A 213 13.69 11.20 -21.64
CA GLU A 213 13.44 11.54 -23.04
C GLU A 213 11.93 11.45 -23.31
N LEU A 214 11.39 12.48 -23.98
CA LEU A 214 9.99 12.50 -24.38
C LEU A 214 9.82 11.88 -25.77
N GLY A 215 8.74 11.13 -25.94
CA GLY A 215 8.33 10.59 -27.24
C GLY A 215 7.78 11.69 -28.17
N GLU A 216 7.34 11.28 -29.35
CA GLU A 216 6.62 12.18 -30.26
C GLU A 216 5.30 12.64 -29.61
N GLN A 217 5.11 13.95 -29.53
CA GLN A 217 4.01 14.54 -28.80
C GLN A 217 2.77 14.63 -29.67
N SER A 218 1.65 14.17 -29.13
CA SER A 218 0.32 14.38 -29.72
C SER A 218 -0.44 15.43 -28.94
N GLU A 219 -1.31 16.21 -29.60
CA GLU A 219 -2.21 17.15 -28.94
C GLU A 219 -3.33 16.38 -28.23
N LYS A 220 -3.02 15.88 -27.03
CA LYS A 220 -3.93 15.17 -26.15
C LYS A 220 -4.47 16.14 -25.08
N THR A 221 -5.79 16.11 -24.87
CA THR A 221 -6.48 16.93 -23.86
C THR A 221 -7.18 16.10 -22.79
N GLU A 222 -7.32 14.79 -23.00
CA GLU A 222 -8.01 13.87 -22.10
C GLU A 222 -7.00 12.89 -21.52
N PHE A 223 -6.83 12.82 -20.21
CA PHE A 223 -5.79 12.02 -19.55
C PHE A 223 -6.37 11.07 -18.51
N ILE A 224 -5.78 9.88 -18.43
CA ILE A 224 -6.15 8.86 -17.45
C ILE A 224 -5.11 8.81 -16.33
N LEU A 225 -5.58 9.02 -15.09
CA LEU A 225 -4.81 8.85 -13.86
C LEU A 225 -5.11 7.48 -13.22
N GLY A 226 -4.17 6.54 -13.31
CA GLY A 226 -4.19 5.30 -12.53
C GLY A 226 -3.96 5.56 -11.05
N THR A 227 -4.88 5.09 -10.21
CA THR A 227 -4.85 5.31 -8.76
C THR A 227 -4.67 3.99 -8.01
N GLY A 228 -5.63 3.56 -7.20
CA GLY A 228 -5.65 2.29 -6.48
C GLY A 228 -7.11 1.93 -6.18
N SER A 229 -7.35 1.04 -5.22
CA SER A 229 -8.72 0.70 -4.81
C SER A 229 -9.37 1.83 -4.01
N GLN A 230 -10.71 1.87 -3.99
CA GLN A 230 -11.48 2.90 -3.27
C GLN A 230 -11.24 2.89 -1.76
N GLY A 231 -10.94 1.73 -1.18
CA GLY A 231 -10.58 1.60 0.24
C GLY A 231 -9.15 2.05 0.56
N GLY A 232 -8.31 2.31 -0.44
CA GLY A 232 -6.92 2.76 -0.28
C GLY A 232 -6.77 4.28 -0.27
N THR A 233 -5.54 4.76 -0.12
CA THR A 233 -5.24 6.20 -0.13
C THR A 233 -5.22 6.80 -1.54
N TYR A 234 -4.77 6.05 -2.54
CA TYR A 234 -4.57 6.57 -3.89
C TYR A 234 -5.86 7.04 -4.56
N TYR A 235 -6.97 6.31 -4.41
CA TYR A 235 -8.20 6.63 -5.12
C TYR A 235 -8.82 7.98 -4.68
N PRO A 236 -9.11 8.22 -3.39
CA PRO A 236 -9.66 9.50 -2.95
C PRO A 236 -8.68 10.67 -3.16
N LEU A 237 -7.40 10.50 -2.82
CA LEU A 237 -6.38 11.53 -3.03
C LEU A 237 -6.18 11.85 -4.51
N GLY A 238 -6.07 10.83 -5.35
CA GLY A 238 -5.91 10.98 -6.80
C GLY A 238 -7.12 11.65 -7.45
N GLY A 239 -8.33 11.39 -6.96
CA GLY A 239 -9.54 12.10 -7.39
C GLY A 239 -9.49 13.60 -7.05
N GLU A 240 -9.03 13.96 -5.85
CA GLU A 240 -8.85 15.37 -5.49
C GLU A 240 -7.72 16.05 -6.28
N ILE A 241 -6.59 15.36 -6.50
CA ILE A 241 -5.50 15.86 -7.36
C ILE A 241 -5.98 16.07 -8.80
N ALA A 242 -6.71 15.10 -9.39
CA ALA A 242 -7.26 15.23 -10.73
C ALA A 242 -8.28 16.37 -10.83
N THR A 243 -9.15 16.52 -9.82
CA THR A 243 -10.07 17.66 -9.72
C THR A 243 -9.32 18.98 -9.67
N ASN A 244 -8.24 19.05 -8.90
CA ASN A 244 -7.40 20.24 -8.81
C ASN A 244 -6.75 20.58 -10.15
N TRP A 245 -6.25 19.59 -10.89
CA TRP A 245 -5.76 19.78 -12.26
C TRP A 245 -6.84 20.28 -13.21
N ASN A 246 -8.03 19.67 -13.19
CA ASN A 246 -9.16 20.09 -14.03
C ASN A 246 -9.57 21.56 -13.77
N ASN A 247 -9.42 22.04 -12.54
CA ASN A 247 -9.76 23.41 -12.18
C ASN A 247 -8.68 24.44 -12.57
N ASN A 248 -7.42 24.01 -12.69
CA ASN A 248 -6.27 24.93 -12.80
C ASN A 248 -5.46 24.77 -14.11
N ILE A 249 -5.72 23.76 -14.93
CA ILE A 249 -5.05 23.54 -16.23
C ILE A 249 -6.08 23.68 -17.36
N PRO A 250 -6.22 24.88 -17.98
CA PRO A 250 -7.21 25.10 -19.02
C PRO A 250 -6.99 24.19 -20.24
N GLY A 251 -8.07 23.59 -20.73
CA GLY A 251 -8.03 22.75 -21.94
C GLY A 251 -7.53 21.33 -21.73
N ALA A 252 -7.28 20.91 -20.48
CA ALA A 252 -6.99 19.53 -20.12
C ALA A 252 -8.09 18.97 -19.20
N ASN A 253 -8.36 17.67 -19.32
CA ASN A 253 -9.29 16.93 -18.51
C ASN A 253 -8.63 15.64 -18.01
N PHE A 254 -8.72 15.38 -16.71
CA PHE A 254 -8.10 14.28 -16.01
C PHE A 254 -9.19 13.42 -15.38
N THR A 255 -9.19 12.14 -15.71
CA THR A 255 -10.08 11.13 -15.12
C THR A 255 -9.24 10.16 -14.30
N ASN A 256 -9.50 10.08 -12.99
CA ASN A 256 -8.91 9.05 -12.16
C ASN A 256 -9.66 7.72 -12.33
N VAL A 257 -8.93 6.62 -12.38
CA VAL A 257 -9.49 5.26 -12.51
C VAL A 257 -9.02 4.38 -11.37
N GLU A 258 -9.91 3.50 -10.91
CA GLU A 258 -9.62 2.48 -9.91
C GLU A 258 -8.72 1.39 -10.52
N THR A 259 -7.66 1.02 -9.83
CA THR A 259 -6.72 -0.02 -10.25
C THR A 259 -6.23 -0.85 -9.05
N SER A 260 -5.37 -1.83 -9.30
CA SER A 260 -4.62 -2.58 -8.28
C SER A 260 -3.36 -1.84 -7.80
N ALA A 261 -3.28 -0.52 -8.03
CA ALA A 261 -2.21 0.38 -7.67
C ALA A 261 -0.92 0.23 -8.50
N SER A 262 0.26 0.31 -7.87
CA SER A 262 1.51 0.68 -8.53
C SER A 262 1.85 -0.15 -9.78
N ILE A 263 1.78 -1.48 -9.69
CA ILE A 263 2.21 -2.37 -10.77
C ILE A 263 1.27 -2.27 -11.97
N GLU A 264 -0.04 -2.28 -11.72
CA GLU A 264 -1.03 -2.10 -12.78
C GLU A 264 -0.93 -0.71 -13.42
N ASN A 265 -0.69 0.33 -12.63
CA ASN A 265 -0.50 1.69 -13.15
C ASN A 265 0.73 1.79 -14.06
N LEU A 266 1.86 1.23 -13.65
CA LEU A 266 3.11 1.21 -14.43
C LEU A 266 2.96 0.38 -15.71
N VAL A 267 2.33 -0.80 -15.63
CA VAL A 267 1.98 -1.61 -16.81
C VAL A 267 1.03 -0.86 -17.73
N GLY A 268 0.05 -0.14 -17.19
CA GLY A 268 -0.86 0.69 -17.97
C GLY A 268 -0.15 1.85 -18.68
N ILE A 269 0.88 2.44 -18.08
CA ILE A 269 1.74 3.43 -18.74
C ILE A 269 2.49 2.78 -19.90
N ARG A 270 3.15 1.64 -19.68
CA ARG A 270 3.84 0.88 -20.73
C ARG A 270 2.95 0.59 -21.93
N ASP A 271 1.74 0.13 -21.64
CA ASP A 271 0.77 -0.29 -22.65
C ASP A 271 -0.01 0.89 -23.27
N GLY A 272 0.25 2.14 -22.84
CA GLY A 272 -0.42 3.34 -23.35
C GLY A 272 -1.88 3.51 -22.91
N LYS A 273 -2.33 2.77 -21.88
CA LYS A 273 -3.68 2.82 -21.32
C LYS A 273 -3.83 3.83 -20.18
N ILE A 274 -2.72 4.20 -19.54
CA ILE A 274 -2.65 5.15 -18.44
C ILE A 274 -1.63 6.23 -18.81
N ASP A 275 -2.00 7.49 -18.58
CA ASP A 275 -1.14 8.65 -18.85
C ASP A 275 -0.34 9.07 -17.62
N LEU A 276 -0.96 8.93 -16.45
CA LEU A 276 -0.38 9.26 -15.16
C LEU A 276 -0.67 8.11 -14.19
N GLY A 277 0.33 7.65 -13.44
CA GLY A 277 0.18 6.53 -12.52
C GLY A 277 0.73 6.86 -11.14
N MET A 278 -0.09 6.67 -10.10
CA MET A 278 0.41 6.66 -8.74
C MET A 278 1.17 5.35 -8.47
N SER A 279 2.34 5.43 -7.84
CA SER A 279 3.18 4.26 -7.59
C SER A 279 3.97 4.40 -6.30
N VAL A 280 4.30 3.28 -5.66
CA VAL A 280 5.41 3.29 -4.70
C VAL A 280 6.70 3.46 -5.52
N HIS A 281 7.67 4.23 -5.03
CA HIS A 281 8.93 4.44 -5.77
C HIS A 281 9.72 3.14 -6.04
N VAL A 282 9.67 2.16 -5.13
CA VAL A 282 10.35 0.86 -5.28
C VAL A 282 9.91 0.09 -6.54
N PRO A 283 8.60 -0.21 -6.76
CA PRO A 283 8.15 -0.81 -8.01
C PRO A 283 8.35 0.10 -9.22
N ALA A 284 8.33 1.44 -9.08
CA ALA A 284 8.60 2.34 -10.20
C ALA A 284 10.05 2.19 -10.70
N ARG A 285 11.03 2.09 -9.80
CA ARG A 285 12.41 1.80 -10.17
C ARG A 285 12.52 0.44 -10.85
N ASN A 286 11.96 -0.60 -10.22
CA ASN A 286 12.00 -1.95 -10.78
C ASN A 286 11.38 -2.00 -12.19
N ALA A 287 10.36 -1.19 -12.45
CA ALA A 287 9.74 -1.06 -13.77
C ALA A 287 10.68 -0.48 -14.82
N LEU A 288 11.38 0.61 -14.51
CA LEU A 288 12.36 1.22 -15.42
C LEU A 288 13.54 0.29 -15.70
N GLU A 289 13.97 -0.48 -14.69
CA GLU A 289 15.13 -1.39 -14.77
C GLU A 289 14.77 -2.78 -15.32
N GLY A 290 13.48 -3.09 -15.49
CA GLY A 290 13.03 -4.41 -15.94
C GLY A 290 13.31 -5.51 -14.92
N LEU A 291 13.14 -5.22 -13.63
CA LEU A 291 13.34 -6.14 -12.52
C LEU A 291 12.02 -6.66 -11.95
N ALA A 292 12.07 -7.79 -11.24
CA ALA A 292 10.93 -8.42 -10.60
C ALA A 292 9.77 -8.69 -11.59
N GLU A 293 8.61 -8.06 -11.43
CA GLU A 293 7.42 -8.27 -12.28
C GLU A 293 7.58 -7.70 -13.69
N PHE A 294 8.61 -6.89 -13.89
CA PHE A 294 8.94 -6.25 -15.15
C PHE A 294 10.08 -6.96 -15.89
N GLU A 295 10.53 -8.13 -15.41
CA GLU A 295 11.53 -8.95 -16.10
C GLU A 295 11.10 -9.27 -17.54
N GLY A 296 11.95 -8.90 -18.50
CA GLY A 296 11.69 -9.05 -19.93
C GLY A 296 10.67 -8.06 -20.51
N SER A 297 10.10 -7.17 -19.71
CA SER A 297 9.11 -6.18 -20.15
C SER A 297 9.21 -4.88 -19.33
N PRO A 298 10.34 -4.16 -19.40
CA PRO A 298 10.53 -2.89 -18.70
C PRO A 298 9.50 -1.84 -19.16
N VAL A 299 9.30 -0.83 -18.32
CA VAL A 299 8.48 0.35 -18.61
C VAL A 299 9.43 1.49 -18.99
N ASP A 300 9.78 1.61 -20.27
CA ASP A 300 10.76 2.58 -20.77
C ASP A 300 10.15 3.97 -21.05
N ASN A 301 8.83 4.06 -21.08
CA ASN A 301 8.05 5.26 -21.37
C ASN A 301 7.43 5.91 -20.13
N ALA A 302 8.11 5.84 -18.96
CA ALA A 302 7.65 6.45 -17.71
C ALA A 302 8.68 7.43 -17.14
N ALA A 303 8.20 8.55 -16.58
CA ALA A 303 9.02 9.58 -15.94
C ALA A 303 8.40 10.06 -14.62
N PHE A 304 9.26 10.32 -13.64
CA PHE A 304 8.87 10.87 -12.35
C PHE A 304 8.39 12.33 -12.48
N ILE A 305 7.22 12.63 -11.93
CA ILE A 305 6.71 14.01 -11.80
C ILE A 305 7.05 14.56 -10.43
N GLY A 306 6.80 13.79 -9.37
CA GLY A 306 6.97 14.27 -8.00
C GLY A 306 6.47 13.26 -6.96
N GLN A 307 6.88 13.50 -5.73
CA GLN A 307 6.40 12.77 -4.57
C GLN A 307 5.01 13.25 -4.15
N ILE A 308 4.19 12.31 -3.66
CA ILE A 308 2.82 12.58 -3.21
C ILE A 308 2.74 12.54 -1.67
N TYR A 309 3.11 11.42 -1.05
CA TYR A 309 3.14 11.26 0.42
C TYR A 309 4.05 10.07 0.84
N PRO A 310 4.51 9.99 2.11
CA PRO A 310 5.14 8.78 2.64
C PRO A 310 4.12 7.64 2.73
N GLU A 311 4.42 6.51 2.12
CA GLU A 311 3.55 5.35 2.07
C GLU A 311 3.98 4.31 3.09
N VAL A 312 3.14 4.10 4.10
CA VAL A 312 3.51 3.40 5.34
C VAL A 312 2.83 2.03 5.38
N VAL A 313 3.59 1.00 5.74
CA VAL A 313 3.05 -0.34 5.96
C VAL A 313 2.22 -0.34 7.24
N GLN A 314 0.97 -0.72 7.11
CA GLN A 314 -0.01 -0.77 8.20
C GLN A 314 -0.63 -2.15 8.23
N ILE A 315 -0.52 -2.78 9.39
CA ILE A 315 -0.94 -4.16 9.62
C ILE A 315 -1.99 -4.11 10.72
N VAL A 316 -3.23 -4.46 10.39
CA VAL A 316 -4.36 -4.30 11.29
C VAL A 316 -5.04 -5.62 11.56
N SER A 317 -5.54 -5.77 12.78
CA SER A 317 -6.34 -6.88 13.26
C SER A 317 -7.41 -6.33 14.22
N ARG A 318 -8.14 -7.23 14.88
CA ARG A 318 -9.06 -6.90 15.98
C ARG A 318 -8.62 -7.61 17.25
N ALA A 319 -8.84 -7.01 18.41
CA ALA A 319 -8.48 -7.60 19.69
C ALA A 319 -9.14 -8.97 19.96
N GLY A 320 -10.30 -9.24 19.34
CA GLY A 320 -11.00 -10.52 19.39
C GLY A 320 -10.47 -11.60 18.45
N ASN A 321 -9.57 -11.26 17.51
CA ASN A 321 -9.00 -12.21 16.56
C ASN A 321 -7.92 -13.08 17.22
N LYS A 322 -7.69 -14.26 16.66
CA LYS A 322 -6.78 -15.27 17.24
C LYS A 322 -5.31 -14.85 17.19
N VAL A 323 -4.97 -13.87 16.36
CA VAL A 323 -3.59 -13.44 16.11
C VAL A 323 -3.42 -11.98 16.53
N SER A 324 -2.77 -11.77 17.67
CA SER A 324 -2.42 -10.44 18.20
C SER A 324 -0.93 -10.09 18.02
N SER A 325 -0.13 -10.98 17.42
CA SER A 325 1.27 -10.73 17.07
C SER A 325 1.75 -11.69 15.97
N PHE A 326 2.81 -11.31 15.24
CA PHE A 326 3.41 -12.15 14.20
C PHE A 326 3.95 -13.49 14.73
N ASP A 327 4.39 -13.54 15.99
CA ASP A 327 4.90 -14.76 16.64
C ASP A 327 3.84 -15.85 16.78
N ASN A 328 2.55 -15.47 16.74
CA ASN A 328 1.41 -16.38 16.87
C ASN A 328 0.84 -16.85 15.53
N ILE A 329 1.45 -16.47 14.38
CA ILE A 329 0.97 -16.89 13.05
C ILE A 329 1.29 -18.36 12.78
N LYS A 330 2.44 -18.86 13.26
CA LYS A 330 2.86 -20.25 13.04
C LYS A 330 2.09 -21.19 13.96
N VAL A 331 1.23 -22.02 13.36
CA VAL A 331 0.69 -23.21 14.04
C VAL A 331 1.80 -24.26 14.09
N LYS A 332 2.26 -24.60 15.28
CA LYS A 332 3.24 -25.70 15.49
C LYS A 332 2.64 -27.07 15.18
#